data_AF-A0A1F9ZG93-F1
#
_entry.id   AF-A0A1F9ZG93-F1
#
_cell.length_a   1.000
_cell.length_b   1.000
_cell.length_c   1.000
_cell.angle_alpha   90.00
_cell.angle_beta   90.00
_cell.angle_gamma   90.00
#
_symmetry.space_group_name_H-M   'P 1'
#
loop_
_entity.id
_entity.type
_entity.pdbx_description
1 polymer ?
#
loop_
_entity_poly.entity_id
_entity_poly.type
_entity_poly.pdbx_seq_one_letter_code
_entity_poly.pdbx_strand_id
1 'polypeptide(L)'
;MLRMKVRLGALVLALALAAVLSLSGIVEAPAGGWGTATPIETASGAAHDPQVAVSPHGDAIAVWEQSDSIYSNRFVPGVGWGTAALIETSPGTARKPAVAIDRSGDAWAAWEL
;
A
#
# COMPACT_ATOMS: atom_id res chain seq x y z
N MET A 1 45.43 -5.64 -32.48
CA MET A 1 44.09 -5.57 -31.84
C MET A 1 43.45 -4.24 -32.19
N LEU A 2 42.18 -4.31 -32.58
CA LEU A 2 41.41 -3.33 -33.34
C LEU A 2 41.26 -1.97 -32.60
N ARG A 3 41.65 -0.86 -33.23
CA ARG A 3 41.34 0.52 -32.77
C ARG A 3 39.98 0.92 -33.32
N MET A 4 38.99 1.13 -32.46
CA MET A 4 37.67 1.60 -32.84
C MET A 4 37.61 3.13 -32.68
N LYS A 5 37.50 3.86 -33.80
CA LYS A 5 37.16 5.28 -33.86
C LYS A 5 35.69 5.39 -34.23
N VAL A 6 34.86 6.02 -33.39
CA VAL A 6 33.50 6.41 -33.79
C VAL A 6 33.51 7.90 -34.11
N ARG A 7 32.94 8.26 -35.27
CA ARG A 7 32.86 9.63 -35.80
C ARG A 7 31.62 10.35 -35.25
N LEU A 8 31.79 11.62 -34.86
CA LEU A 8 30.70 12.59 -34.69
C LEU A 8 30.01 12.83 -36.04
N GLY A 9 28.68 12.83 -36.05
CA GLY A 9 27.88 13.14 -37.23
C GLY A 9 26.54 13.80 -36.87
N ALA A 10 26.49 15.11 -37.13
CA ALA A 10 25.33 15.95 -37.39
C ALA A 10 24.23 16.14 -36.31
N LEU A 11 24.17 17.40 -35.86
CA LEU A 11 23.02 18.09 -35.28
C LEU A 11 21.75 17.86 -36.12
N VAL A 12 20.70 17.25 -35.54
CA VAL A 12 19.34 17.32 -36.10
C VAL A 12 18.45 17.97 -35.04
N LEU A 13 18.21 19.27 -35.23
CA LEU A 13 17.18 20.01 -34.54
C LEU A 13 15.84 19.59 -35.15
N ALA A 14 15.08 18.73 -34.47
CA ALA A 14 13.70 18.42 -34.84
C ALA A 14 12.85 18.39 -33.57
N LEU A 15 12.05 19.45 -33.38
CA LEU A 15 10.90 19.42 -32.48
C LEU A 15 9.93 18.34 -32.97
N ALA A 16 9.71 17.30 -32.18
CA ALA A 16 8.51 16.45 -32.27
C ALA A 16 8.23 15.78 -30.92
N LEU A 17 7.22 16.34 -30.24
CA LEU A 17 6.20 15.73 -29.40
C LEU A 17 6.42 14.27 -28.90
N ALA A 18 6.48 14.13 -27.57
CA ALA A 18 6.18 12.96 -26.74
C ALA A 18 6.98 11.66 -26.94
N ALA A 19 7.96 11.46 -26.05
CA ALA A 19 8.32 10.12 -25.56
C ALA A 19 8.58 10.21 -24.05
N VAL A 20 7.54 10.01 -23.25
CA VAL A 20 7.69 9.77 -21.82
C VAL A 20 8.10 8.31 -21.65
N LEU A 21 9.37 8.07 -21.35
CA LEU A 21 9.85 6.82 -20.80
C LEU A 21 10.47 7.12 -19.44
N SER A 22 9.63 7.27 -18.43
CA SER A 22 10.02 7.05 -17.04
C SER A 22 9.30 5.81 -16.54
N LEU A 23 10.00 4.68 -16.56
CA LEU A 23 9.55 3.46 -15.91
C LEU A 23 9.73 3.64 -14.41
N SER A 24 8.69 4.12 -13.75
CA SER A 24 8.56 4.02 -12.31
C SER A 24 7.08 3.88 -12.03
N GLY A 25 6.66 2.68 -11.65
CA GLY A 25 5.30 2.36 -11.19
C GLY A 25 4.98 3.02 -9.86
N ILE A 26 5.27 4.31 -9.74
CA ILE A 26 4.81 5.15 -8.64
C ILE A 26 3.49 5.70 -9.14
N VAL A 27 2.39 5.15 -8.64
CA VAL A 27 1.19 5.96 -8.51
C VAL A 27 1.56 7.02 -7.48
N GLU A 28 2.21 8.10 -7.91
CA GLU A 28 2.29 9.31 -7.11
C GLU A 28 0.85 9.77 -6.91
N ALA A 29 0.41 9.83 -5.65
CA ALA A 29 -0.81 10.55 -5.32
C ALA A 29 -0.72 11.94 -5.97
N PRO A 30 -1.77 12.44 -6.64
CA PRO A 30 -1.73 13.78 -7.21
C PRO A 30 -1.30 14.74 -6.10
N ALA A 31 -0.38 15.66 -6.40
CA ALA A 31 0.19 16.57 -5.42
C ALA A 31 -0.92 17.26 -4.60
N GLY A 32 -1.16 16.75 -3.38
CA GLY A 32 -2.16 17.26 -2.44
C GLY A 32 -3.57 16.68 -2.49
N GLY A 33 -3.83 15.55 -3.17
CA GLY A 33 -5.17 14.96 -3.28
C GLY A 33 -5.26 13.47 -2.92
N TRP A 34 -6.50 13.00 -2.71
CA TRP A 34 -6.79 11.56 -2.59
C TRP A 34 -6.53 10.85 -3.93
N GLY A 35 -5.89 9.68 -3.86
CA GLY A 35 -5.78 8.78 -5.01
C GLY A 35 -7.08 8.02 -5.28
N THR A 36 -7.07 7.18 -6.32
CA THR A 36 -8.16 6.22 -6.56
C THR A 36 -8.30 5.28 -5.38
N ALA A 37 -9.51 5.18 -4.82
CA ALA A 37 -9.80 4.24 -3.74
C ALA A 37 -9.62 2.79 -4.22
N THR A 38 -8.97 1.99 -3.39
CA THR A 38 -8.80 0.55 -3.63
C THR A 38 -9.21 -0.22 -2.37
N PRO A 39 -9.93 -1.34 -2.52
CA PRO A 39 -10.26 -2.18 -1.38
C PRO A 39 -9.00 -2.81 -0.81
N ILE A 40 -8.95 -2.93 0.51
CA ILE A 40 -7.88 -3.61 1.26
C ILE A 40 -8.39 -4.86 1.99
N GLU A 41 -9.70 -5.05 1.98
CA GLU A 41 -10.46 -6.20 2.40
C GLU A 41 -10.66 -7.18 1.24
N THR A 42 -10.75 -8.47 1.56
CA THR A 42 -11.01 -9.51 0.55
C THR A 42 -12.19 -10.41 0.91
N ALA A 43 -12.72 -10.31 2.14
CA ALA A 43 -13.86 -11.11 2.56
C ALA A 43 -15.18 -10.51 2.06
N SER A 44 -16.19 -11.35 1.93
CA SER A 44 -17.55 -10.93 1.63
C SER A 44 -18.22 -10.30 2.86
N GLY A 45 -19.09 -9.32 2.64
CA GLY A 45 -19.82 -8.63 3.70
C GLY A 45 -19.30 -7.21 3.94
N ALA A 46 -20.09 -6.38 4.61
CA ALA A 46 -19.71 -5.02 4.91
C ALA A 46 -18.60 -4.98 5.98
N ALA A 47 -17.59 -4.16 5.74
CA ALA A 47 -16.58 -3.83 6.73
C ALA A 47 -17.04 -2.65 7.58
N HIS A 48 -16.77 -2.72 8.88
CA HIS A 48 -17.19 -1.75 9.90
C HIS A 48 -15.99 -1.36 10.78
N ASP A 49 -16.08 -0.17 11.37
CA ASP A 49 -15.14 0.36 12.36
C ASP A 49 -13.64 0.18 12.04
N PRO A 50 -13.17 0.60 10.84
CA PRO A 50 -11.76 0.44 10.50
C PRO A 50 -10.87 1.33 11.37
N GLN A 51 -9.77 0.77 11.86
CA GLN A 51 -8.67 1.50 12.49
C GLN A 51 -7.38 1.28 11.71
N VAL A 52 -6.55 2.31 11.64
CA VAL A 52 -5.24 2.24 10.98
C VAL A 52 -4.16 2.86 11.86
N ALA A 53 -3.02 2.20 11.95
CA ALA A 53 -1.81 2.73 12.58
C ALA A 53 -0.64 2.69 11.58
N VAL A 54 0.22 3.71 11.62
CA VAL A 54 1.34 3.89 10.69
C VAL A 54 2.63 4.11 11.48
N SER A 55 3.68 3.37 11.15
CA SER A 55 5.02 3.55 11.73
C SER A 55 5.73 4.77 11.14
N PRO A 56 6.77 5.31 11.78
CA PRO A 56 7.58 6.39 11.19
C PRO A 56 8.27 6.01 9.86
N HIS A 57 8.39 4.73 9.55
CA HIS A 57 8.94 4.25 8.27
C HIS A 57 7.88 4.08 7.18
N GLY A 58 6.60 4.26 7.52
CA GLY A 58 5.48 4.16 6.59
C GLY A 58 4.86 2.76 6.50
N ASP A 59 5.32 1.78 7.26
CA ASP A 59 4.55 0.54 7.44
C ASP A 59 3.20 0.88 8.08
N ALA A 60 2.13 0.26 7.62
CA ALA A 60 0.83 0.43 8.24
C ALA A 60 0.15 -0.90 8.52
N ILE A 61 -0.71 -0.92 9.53
CA ILE A 61 -1.68 -1.99 9.75
C ILE A 61 -3.06 -1.36 9.80
N ALA A 62 -3.97 -1.92 9.01
CA ALA A 62 -5.39 -1.69 9.14
C ALA A 62 -6.03 -2.89 9.85
N VAL A 63 -6.99 -2.63 10.72
CA VAL A 63 -7.88 -3.63 11.32
C VAL A 63 -9.32 -3.17 11.16
N TRP A 64 -10.26 -4.09 10.97
CA TRP A 64 -11.67 -3.77 10.85
C TRP A 64 -12.54 -4.94 11.30
N GLU A 65 -13.79 -4.63 11.65
CA GLU A 65 -14.84 -5.61 11.85
C GLU A 65 -15.42 -6.02 10.50
N GLN A 66 -15.61 -7.31 10.27
CA GLN A 66 -16.32 -7.81 9.10
C GLN A 66 -17.07 -9.08 9.43
N SER A 67 -18.38 -9.06 9.19
CA SER A 67 -19.31 -10.09 9.69
C SER A 67 -19.28 -10.11 11.23
N ASP A 68 -18.73 -11.17 11.85
CA ASP A 68 -18.64 -11.32 13.30
C ASP A 68 -17.18 -11.36 13.81
N SER A 69 -16.22 -11.00 12.96
CA SER A 69 -14.79 -11.19 13.24
C SER A 69 -13.94 -9.96 12.93
N ILE A 70 -12.71 -9.94 13.48
CA ILE A 70 -11.70 -8.92 13.18
C ILE A 70 -10.75 -9.40 12.10
N TYR A 71 -10.63 -8.60 11.05
CA TYR A 71 -9.66 -8.77 9.97
C TYR A 71 -8.58 -7.72 10.05
N SER A 72 -7.44 -8.01 9.42
CA SER A 72 -6.30 -7.09 9.31
C SER A 72 -5.67 -7.12 7.92
N ASN A 73 -4.99 -6.04 7.53
CA ASN A 73 -4.10 -6.04 6.37
C ASN A 73 -2.88 -5.15 6.64
N ARG A 74 -1.72 -5.53 6.10
CA ARG A 74 -0.45 -4.82 6.25
C ARG A 74 -0.11 -4.07 4.98
N PHE A 75 0.25 -2.80 5.14
CA PHE A 75 0.88 -2.01 4.10
C PHE A 75 2.39 -2.04 4.27
N VAL A 76 3.11 -2.29 3.17
CA VAL A 76 4.57 -2.16 3.12
C VAL A 76 4.94 -1.10 2.08
N PRO A 77 5.72 -0.06 2.43
CA PRO A 77 6.17 0.93 1.48
C PRO A 77 6.83 0.30 0.25
N GLY A 78 6.41 0.75 -0.94
CA GLY A 78 6.89 0.21 -2.22
C GLY A 78 6.26 -1.11 -2.67
N VAL A 79 5.50 -1.80 -1.80
CA VAL A 79 4.74 -3.02 -2.16
C VAL A 79 3.25 -2.73 -2.20
N GLY A 80 2.74 -1.95 -1.25
CA GLY A 80 1.32 -1.67 -1.09
C GLY A 80 0.67 -2.51 0.03
N TRP A 81 -0.66 -2.55 0.01
CA TRP A 81 -1.45 -3.42 0.88
C TRP A 81 -1.31 -4.88 0.47
N GLY A 82 -1.22 -5.77 1.46
CA GLY A 82 -1.16 -7.21 1.25
C GLY A 82 -2.54 -7.85 1.09
N THR A 83 -2.66 -9.10 1.52
CA THR A 83 -3.93 -9.83 1.59
C THR A 83 -4.52 -9.72 2.99
N ALA A 84 -5.83 -9.47 3.08
CA ALA A 84 -6.53 -9.43 4.35
C ALA A 84 -6.45 -10.77 5.09
N ALA A 85 -6.19 -10.73 6.38
CA ALA A 85 -6.08 -11.90 7.25
C ALA A 85 -7.05 -11.79 8.43
N LEU A 86 -7.80 -12.86 8.69
CA LEU A 86 -8.60 -13.04 9.89
C LEU A 86 -7.65 -13.19 11.10
N ILE A 87 -7.79 -12.34 12.12
CA ILE A 87 -6.96 -12.36 13.34
C ILE A 87 -7.75 -12.72 14.60
N GLU A 88 -9.07 -12.74 14.48
CA GLU A 88 -10.00 -13.18 15.51
C GLU A 88 -10.28 -14.69 15.33
N THR A 89 -10.15 -15.47 16.40
CA THR A 89 -10.34 -16.94 16.35
C THR A 89 -11.20 -17.48 17.48
N SER A 90 -11.76 -16.60 18.30
CA SER A 90 -12.62 -16.96 19.42
C SER A 90 -14.06 -17.15 18.95
N PRO A 91 -14.86 -17.99 19.63
CA PRO A 91 -16.29 -18.02 19.36
C PRO A 91 -16.95 -16.74 19.89
N GLY A 92 -17.85 -16.14 19.09
CA GLY A 92 -18.61 -14.94 19.46
C GLY A 92 -18.48 -13.85 18.40
N THR A 93 -19.05 -12.68 18.70
CA THR A 93 -18.97 -11.50 17.84
C THR A 93 -17.89 -10.56 18.37
N ALA A 94 -16.81 -10.39 17.62
CA ALA A 94 -15.78 -9.43 17.95
C ALA A 94 -16.07 -8.05 17.35
N ARG A 95 -15.83 -7.00 18.11
CA ARG A 95 -16.19 -5.62 17.73
C ARG A 95 -15.21 -4.59 18.28
N LYS A 96 -15.32 -3.36 17.78
CA LYS A 96 -14.50 -2.20 18.19
C LYS A 96 -13.00 -2.50 18.19
N PRO A 97 -12.42 -2.90 17.05
CA PRO A 97 -11.00 -3.18 17.00
C PRO A 97 -10.19 -1.90 17.26
N ALA A 98 -9.01 -2.06 17.83
CA ALA A 98 -7.99 -1.02 17.97
C ALA A 98 -6.63 -1.60 17.57
N VAL A 99 -5.76 -0.77 17.00
CA VAL A 99 -4.42 -1.19 16.56
C VAL A 99 -3.37 -0.14 16.90
N ALA A 100 -2.17 -0.60 17.28
CA ALA A 100 -0.97 0.21 17.42
C ALA A 100 0.21 -0.49 16.72
N ILE A 101 1.16 0.30 16.22
CA ILE A 101 2.41 -0.18 15.61
C ILE A 101 3.59 0.62 16.16
N ASP A 102 4.71 -0.02 16.42
CA ASP A 102 5.93 0.65 16.87
C ASP A 102 6.86 1.05 15.70
N ARG A 103 8.09 1.47 16.04
CA ARG A 103 9.08 1.87 15.03
C ARG A 103 9.75 0.69 14.33
N SER A 104 9.81 -0.51 14.95
CA SER A 104 10.31 -1.71 14.27
C SER A 104 9.28 -2.30 13.31
N GLY A 105 8.03 -1.85 13.39
CA GLY A 105 6.93 -2.35 12.58
C GLY A 105 6.18 -3.51 13.25
N ASP A 106 6.40 -3.72 14.55
CA ASP A 106 5.66 -4.66 15.36
C ASP A 106 4.32 -4.05 15.75
N ALA A 107 3.24 -4.82 15.61
CA ALA A 107 1.88 -4.33 15.78
C ALA A 107 1.09 -5.15 16.82
N TRP A 108 0.20 -4.47 17.53
CA TRP A 108 -0.75 -5.05 18.46
C TRP A 108 -2.16 -4.67 18.06
N ALA A 109 -3.07 -5.64 18.14
CA ALA A 109 -4.50 -5.44 17.96
C ALA A 109 -5.26 -5.89 19.21
N ALA A 110 -6.34 -5.20 19.52
CA ALA A 110 -7.27 -5.53 20.60
C ALA A 110 -8.71 -5.31 20.14
N TRP A 111 -9.66 -6.05 20.72
CA TRP A 111 -11.08 -5.97 20.40
C TRP A 111 -11.95 -6.38 21.61
N GLU A 112 -13.25 -6.10 21.53
CA GLU A 112 -14.26 -6.55 22.48
C GLU A 112 -14.92 -7.86 21.98
N LEU A 113 -15.29 -8.76 22.91
CA LEU A 113 -16.12 -9.95 22.66
C LEU A 113 -17.56 -9.74 23.16
#